data_AF-A0A3N5PH72-F1
#
_entry.id   AF-A0A3N5PH72-F1
#
_cell.length_a   1.000
_cell.length_b   1.000
_cell.length_c   1.000
_cell.angle_alpha   90.00
_cell.angle_beta   90.00
_cell.angle_gamma   90.00
#
_symmetry.space_group_name_H-M   'P 1'
#
loop_
_entity.id
_entity.type
_entity.pdbx_description
1 polymer ?
#
loop_
_entity_poly.entity_id
_entity_poly.type
_entity_poly.pdbx_seq_one_letter_code
_entity_poly.pdbx_strand_id
1 'polypeptide(L)'
;VINYTGKVGSDLSEEEGQKAAQICALNCLAAVKDVIGNLDKIIEVVKLTVFVASTTDFTAQPKVANGASELIGKIFGETGKHVRSAVGVTTLPLNASVEIEMIVRVE
;
A
#
# COMPACT_ATOMS: atom_id res chain seq x y z
N VAL A 1 -9.14 4.56 -11.35
CA VAL A 1 -9.96 5.61 -10.68
C VAL A 1 -9.53 5.66 -9.22
N ILE A 2 -9.33 6.85 -8.66
CA ILE A 2 -8.99 6.99 -7.23
C ILE A 2 -10.28 6.99 -6.45
N ASN A 3 -10.48 5.97 -5.60
CA ASN A 3 -11.72 5.78 -4.85
C ASN A 3 -11.72 6.45 -3.48
N TYR A 4 -10.53 6.80 -2.96
CA TYR A 4 -10.34 7.42 -1.66
C TYR A 4 -9.43 8.63 -1.82
N THR A 5 -9.96 9.80 -1.48
CA THR A 5 -9.27 11.08 -1.64
C THR A 5 -9.31 11.88 -0.36
N GLY A 6 -8.27 12.68 -0.11
CA GLY A 6 -8.13 13.49 1.09
C GLY A 6 -7.29 12.81 2.16
N LYS A 7 -7.29 13.40 3.36
CA LYS A 7 -6.39 13.04 4.45
C LYS A 7 -7.06 12.09 5.44
N VAL A 8 -6.34 11.03 5.81
CA VAL A 8 -6.70 10.18 6.95
C VAL A 8 -6.60 10.98 8.25
N GLY A 9 -7.63 10.87 9.10
CA GLY A 9 -7.78 11.65 10.32
C GLY A 9 -8.63 12.92 10.15
N SER A 10 -9.08 13.23 8.92
CA SER A 10 -10.04 14.31 8.67
C SER A 10 -11.10 13.92 7.65
N ASP A 11 -10.72 13.79 6.37
CA ASP A 11 -11.62 13.41 5.27
C ASP A 11 -11.95 11.92 5.30
N LEU A 12 -11.01 11.10 5.78
CA LEU A 12 -11.11 9.65 5.81
C LEU A 12 -10.80 9.09 7.20
N SER A 13 -11.50 8.02 7.55
CA SER A 13 -11.19 7.17 8.70
C SER A 13 -9.94 6.33 8.48
N GLU A 14 -9.39 5.78 9.56
CA GLU A 14 -8.29 4.81 9.50
C GLU A 14 -8.66 3.57 8.66
N GLU A 15 -9.90 3.08 8.80
CA GLU A 15 -10.39 1.90 8.07
C GLU A 15 -10.49 2.18 6.56
N GLU A 16 -10.97 3.36 6.16
CA GLU A 16 -10.97 3.77 4.75
C GLU A 16 -9.56 3.91 4.20
N GLY A 17 -8.62 4.42 5.02
CA GLY A 17 -7.19 4.40 4.69
C GLY A 17 -6.67 2.97 4.44
N GLN A 18 -7.05 2.00 5.27
CA GLN A 18 -6.66 0.58 5.08
C GLN A 18 -7.20 0.03 3.76
N LYS A 19 -8.46 0.34 3.41
CA LYS A 19 -9.06 -0.04 2.12
C LYS A 19 -8.34 0.62 0.95
N ALA A 20 -7.95 1.88 1.08
CA ALA A 20 -7.13 2.58 0.09
C ALA A 20 -5.77 1.88 -0.10
N ALA A 21 -5.10 1.51 1.00
CA ALA A 21 -3.83 0.78 0.95
C ALA A 21 -3.95 -0.59 0.27
N GLN A 22 -5.05 -1.32 0.48
CA GLN A 22 -5.33 -2.57 -0.23
C GLN A 22 -5.40 -2.36 -1.75
N ILE A 23 -6.14 -1.32 -2.18
CA ILE A 23 -6.26 -0.98 -3.61
C ILE A 23 -4.90 -0.61 -4.20
N CYS A 24 -4.10 0.20 -3.49
CA CYS A 24 -2.74 0.54 -3.92
C CYS A 24 -1.86 -0.70 -4.08
N ALA A 25 -1.90 -1.64 -3.14
CA ALA A 25 -1.15 -2.90 -3.25
C ALA A 25 -1.60 -3.74 -4.45
N LEU A 26 -2.90 -3.84 -4.73
CA LEU A 26 -3.42 -4.51 -5.92
C LEU A 26 -2.95 -3.83 -7.22
N ASN A 27 -2.92 -2.50 -7.24
CA ASN A 27 -2.42 -1.75 -8.39
C ASN A 27 -0.91 -1.98 -8.60
N CYS A 28 -0.11 -2.06 -7.52
CA CYS A 28 1.29 -2.45 -7.62
C CYS A 28 1.46 -3.85 -8.23
N LEU A 29 0.68 -4.83 -7.76
CA LEU A 29 0.71 -6.19 -8.32
C LEU A 29 0.27 -6.21 -9.79
N ALA A 30 -0.74 -5.43 -10.16
CA ALA A 30 -1.13 -5.31 -11.56
C ALA A 30 0.02 -4.76 -12.42
N ALA A 31 0.69 -3.70 -11.97
CA ALA A 31 1.85 -3.13 -12.66
C ALA A 31 3.02 -4.11 -12.77
N VAL A 32 3.31 -4.87 -11.71
CA VAL A 32 4.32 -5.93 -11.74
C VAL A 32 3.94 -7.01 -12.76
N LYS A 33 2.68 -7.48 -12.73
CA LYS A 33 2.17 -8.49 -13.67
C LYS A 33 2.30 -8.03 -15.13
N ASP A 34 2.06 -6.76 -15.42
CA ASP A 34 2.21 -6.22 -16.77
C ASP A 34 3.66 -6.30 -17.28
N VAL A 35 4.64 -6.24 -16.37
CA VAL A 35 6.07 -6.36 -16.69
C VAL A 35 6.51 -7.82 -16.82
N ILE A 36 6.08 -8.70 -15.90
CA ILE A 36 6.62 -10.07 -15.79
C ILE A 36 5.70 -11.17 -16.37
N GLY A 37 4.47 -10.78 -16.74
CA GLY A 37 3.41 -11.62 -17.31
C GLY A 37 2.63 -12.45 -16.28
N ASN A 38 3.31 -13.04 -15.30
CA ASN A 38 2.71 -13.87 -14.25
C ASN A 38 3.28 -13.54 -12.86
N LEU A 39 2.39 -13.33 -11.88
CA LEU A 39 2.75 -13.06 -10.49
C LEU A 39 3.39 -14.26 -9.78
N ASP A 40 3.19 -15.49 -10.27
CA ASP A 40 3.84 -16.69 -9.71
C ASP A 40 5.37 -16.65 -9.81
N LYS A 41 5.92 -15.77 -10.65
CA LYS A 41 7.37 -15.54 -10.77
C LYS A 41 7.95 -14.70 -9.62
N ILE A 42 7.10 -14.12 -8.77
CA ILE A 42 7.55 -13.39 -7.57
C ILE A 42 7.96 -14.42 -6.52
N ILE A 43 9.25 -14.42 -6.19
CA ILE A 43 9.80 -15.31 -5.15
C ILE A 43 9.88 -14.62 -3.78
N GLU A 44 9.80 -13.29 -3.73
CA GLU A 44 9.79 -12.51 -2.49
C GLU A 44 9.20 -11.11 -2.72
N VAL A 45 8.30 -10.66 -1.84
CA VAL A 45 7.99 -9.23 -1.71
C VAL A 45 9.03 -8.64 -0.75
N VAL A 46 9.97 -7.88 -1.28
CA VAL A 46 11.12 -7.39 -0.50
C VAL A 46 10.71 -6.25 0.41
N LYS A 47 10.01 -5.25 -0.13
CA LYS A 47 9.67 -4.02 0.59
C LYS A 47 8.38 -3.39 0.11
N LEU A 48 7.61 -2.86 1.06
CA LEU A 48 6.57 -1.86 0.81
C LEU A 48 6.95 -0.51 1.43
N THR A 49 6.88 0.56 0.66
CA THR A 49 6.89 1.93 1.18
C THR A 49 5.48 2.48 1.05
N VAL A 50 4.85 2.83 2.18
CA VAL A 50 3.47 3.31 2.23
C VAL A 50 3.45 4.77 2.67
N PHE A 51 3.02 5.64 1.76
CA PHE A 51 2.80 7.06 2.01
C PHE A 51 1.32 7.27 2.32
N VAL A 52 1.02 7.86 3.47
CA VAL A 52 -0.36 8.14 3.91
C VAL A 52 -0.55 9.63 3.98
N ALA A 53 -1.41 10.19 3.13
CA ALA A 53 -1.85 11.57 3.31
C ALA A 53 -2.66 11.64 4.60
N SER A 54 -2.16 12.33 5.62
CA SER A 54 -2.80 12.37 6.94
C SER A 54 -2.74 13.74 7.57
N THR A 55 -3.59 13.98 8.56
CA THR A 55 -3.47 15.15 9.42
C THR A 55 -2.17 15.09 10.25
N THR A 56 -1.75 16.22 10.80
CA THR A 56 -0.49 16.34 11.55
C THR A 56 -0.52 15.61 12.89
N ASP A 57 -1.71 15.37 13.43
CA ASP A 57 -1.97 14.67 14.70
C ASP A 57 -2.27 13.17 14.51
N PHE A 58 -2.49 12.72 13.27
CA PHE A 58 -2.67 11.30 12.99
C PHE A 58 -1.32 10.57 13.07
N THR A 59 -1.24 9.52 13.90
CA THR A 59 -0.02 8.73 14.13
C THR A 59 -0.19 7.24 13.84
N ALA A 60 -1.35 6.84 13.30
CA ALA A 60 -1.70 5.45 13.04
C ALA A 60 -1.43 5.01 11.58
N GLN A 61 -0.50 5.65 10.88
CA GLN A 61 -0.06 5.24 9.54
C GLN A 61 0.37 3.77 9.47
N PRO A 62 1.02 3.18 10.49
CA PRO A 62 1.31 1.75 10.48
C PRO A 62 0.05 0.87 10.41
N LYS A 63 -1.08 1.30 10.97
CA LYS A 63 -2.36 0.58 10.87
C LYS A 63 -2.98 0.72 9.49
N VAL A 64 -2.95 1.91 8.89
CA VAL A 64 -3.34 2.12 7.48
C VAL A 64 -2.55 1.19 6.56
N ALA A 65 -1.24 1.14 6.75
CA ALA A 65 -0.35 0.27 5.97
C ALA A 65 -0.61 -1.23 6.16
N ASN A 66 -1.26 -1.66 7.27
CA ASN A 66 -1.63 -3.07 7.44
C ASN A 66 -2.62 -3.53 6.39
N GLY A 67 -3.46 -2.63 5.84
CA GLY A 67 -4.35 -2.97 4.74
C GLY A 67 -3.58 -3.61 3.56
N ALA A 68 -2.47 -2.99 3.15
CA ALA A 68 -1.59 -3.55 2.12
C ALA A 68 -0.87 -4.81 2.61
N SER A 69 -0.23 -4.75 3.79
CA SER A 69 0.60 -5.86 4.28
C SER A 69 -0.17 -7.15 4.50
N GLU A 70 -1.37 -7.08 5.08
CA GLU A 70 -2.24 -8.23 5.31
C GLU A 70 -2.75 -8.82 3.99
N LEU A 71 -3.07 -7.97 3.00
CA LEU A 71 -3.49 -8.45 1.68
C LEU A 71 -2.35 -9.19 0.99
N ILE A 72 -1.14 -8.62 0.98
CA ILE A 72 0.04 -9.29 0.41
C ILE A 72 0.31 -10.61 1.12
N GLY A 73 0.22 -10.64 2.46
CA GLY A 73 0.36 -11.87 3.23
C GLY A 73 -0.71 -12.92 2.89
N LYS A 74 -1.97 -12.52 2.65
CA LYS A 74 -3.04 -13.44 2.21
C LYS A 74 -2.80 -14.01 0.82
N ILE A 75 -2.21 -13.25 -0.09
CA ILE A 75 -1.95 -13.67 -1.47
C ILE A 75 -0.72 -14.59 -1.56
N PHE A 76 0.39 -14.19 -0.92
CA PHE A 76 1.69 -14.82 -1.10
C PHE A 76 2.16 -15.68 0.08
N GLY A 77 1.47 -15.64 1.23
CA GLY A 77 1.88 -16.38 2.42
C GLY A 77 3.28 -15.97 2.89
N GLU A 78 4.18 -16.94 3.04
CA GLU A 78 5.56 -16.70 3.52
C GLU A 78 6.38 -15.80 2.58
N THR A 79 6.23 -15.93 1.25
CA THR A 79 6.93 -15.06 0.29
C THR A 79 6.40 -13.63 0.29
N GLY A 80 5.24 -13.41 0.93
CA GLY A 80 4.64 -12.10 1.16
C GLY A 80 5.16 -11.38 2.39
N LYS A 81 6.01 -11.97 3.23
CA LYS A 81 6.61 -11.27 4.39
C LYS A 81 7.67 -10.28 3.90
N HIS A 82 7.49 -9.00 4.25
CA HIS A 82 8.30 -7.90 3.73
C HIS A 82 8.72 -6.94 4.84
N VAL A 83 9.82 -6.21 4.62
CA VAL A 83 10.10 -5.01 5.39
C VAL A 83 9.19 -3.87 4.94
N ARG A 84 8.94 -2.90 5.82
CA ARG A 84 7.99 -1.83 5.53
C ARG A 84 8.41 -0.48 6.10
N SER A 85 8.13 0.58 5.36
CA SER A 85 8.06 1.95 5.87
C SER A 85 6.62 2.45 5.75
N ALA A 86 6.10 3.08 6.79
CA ALA A 86 4.78 3.72 6.77
C ALA A 86 4.94 5.15 7.29
N VAL A 87 4.73 6.14 6.42
CA VAL A 87 5.03 7.53 6.71
C VAL A 87 3.84 8.43 6.39
N GLY A 88 3.61 9.41 7.26
CA GLY A 88 2.64 10.48 7.01
C GLY A 88 3.23 11.50 6.04
N VAL A 89 2.43 11.91 5.05
CA VAL A 89 2.76 12.99 4.12
C VAL A 89 1.67 14.04 4.11
N THR A 90 2.00 15.27 3.72
CA THR A 90 1.06 16.39 3.73
C THR A 90 -0.06 16.23 2.71
N THR A 91 0.29 15.77 1.50
CA THR A 91 -0.62 15.55 0.36
C THR A 91 0.02 14.60 -0.64
N LEU A 92 -0.79 13.91 -1.44
CA LEU A 92 -0.35 13.06 -2.55
C LEU A 92 -0.93 13.57 -3.88
N PRO A 93 -0.36 13.16 -5.04
CA PRO A 93 -0.90 13.49 -6.35
C PRO A 93 -2.39 13.14 -6.47
N LEU A 94 -3.13 13.98 -7.21
CA LEU A 94 -4.58 13.82 -7.45
C LEU A 94 -5.42 13.74 -6.16
N ASN A 95 -4.87 14.24 -5.04
CA ASN A 95 -5.47 14.16 -3.71
C ASN A 95 -5.72 12.71 -3.23
N ALA A 96 -4.92 11.74 -3.67
CA ALA A 96 -5.01 10.37 -3.18
C ALA A 96 -4.76 10.31 -1.65
N SER A 97 -5.41 9.37 -0.97
CA SER A 97 -5.21 9.17 0.47
C SER A 97 -4.01 8.31 0.81
N VAL A 98 -3.67 7.36 -0.06
CA VAL A 98 -2.55 6.43 0.09
C VAL A 98 -1.84 6.27 -1.25
N GLU A 99 -0.52 6.19 -1.20
CA GLU A 99 0.36 5.81 -2.32
C GLU A 99 1.33 4.74 -1.82
N ILE A 100 1.60 3.73 -2.66
CA ILE A 100 2.47 2.60 -2.30
C ILE A 100 3.51 2.39 -3.41
N GLU A 101 4.75 2.25 -2.97
CA GLU A 101 5.85 1.72 -3.77
C GLU A 101 6.14 0.28 -3.31
N MET A 102 6.41 -0.62 -4.27
CA MET A 102 6.65 -2.03 -4.02
C MET A 102 7.94 -2.48 -4.71
N ILE A 103 8.80 -3.16 -3.96
CA ILE A 103 9.98 -3.85 -4.49
C ILE A 103 9.74 -5.35 -4.36
N VAL A 104 9.83 -6.06 -5.47
CA VAL A 104 9.71 -7.52 -5.53
C VAL A 104 10.97 -8.14 -6.12
N ARG A 105 11.30 -9.35 -5.68
CA ARG A 105 12.30 -10.19 -6.30
C ARG A 105 11.60 -11.21 -7.20
N VAL A 106 12.13 -11.37 -8.40
CA VAL A 106 11.66 -12.34 -9.39
C VAL A 106 12.76 -13.36 -9.66
N GLU A 107 12.37 -14.55 -10.14
CA GLU A 107 13.29 -15.61 -10.59
C GLU A 107 14.12 -15.24 -11.83
#